data_AF-A0A0F9GLL6-F1
#
_entry.id   AF-A0A0F9GLL6-F1
#
_cell.length_a   1.000
_cell.length_b   1.000
_cell.length_c   1.000
_cell.angle_alpha   90.00
_cell.angle_beta   90.00
_cell.angle_gamma   90.00
#
_symmetry.space_group_name_H-M   'P 1'
#
loop_
_entity.id
_entity.type
_entity.pdbx_description
1 polymer ?
#
loop_
_entity_poly.entity_id
_entity_poly.type
_entity_poly.pdbx_seq_one_letter_code
_entity_poly.pdbx_strand_id
1 'polypeptide(L)'
;YAELLEGAIITTQTGGDLKEYFLASAKVQLAEKKMTLRKTTESLGVIAEMYTILLIVFPLMAVIMLSIMAIMSPDLAGFDLITLMNLLTYVLVPFFGVLILFMMDTMVPKR
;
A
#
# COMPACT_ATOMS: atom_id res chain seq x y z
N TYR A 1 18.29 17.50 15.12
CA TYR A 1 19.71 17.87 14.93
C TYR A 1 20.29 18.62 16.14
N ALA A 2 19.56 19.54 16.78
CA ALA A 2 20.03 20.22 17.99
C ALA A 2 20.42 19.25 19.12
N GLU A 3 19.57 18.26 19.43
CA GLU A 3 19.85 17.26 20.49
C GLU A 3 21.11 16.42 20.24
N LEU A 4 21.39 16.07 18.98
CA LEU A 4 22.61 15.33 18.60
C LEU A 4 23.87 16.16 18.82
N LEU A 5 23.81 17.46 18.48
CA LEU A 5 24.92 18.39 18.65
C LEU A 5 25.13 18.75 20.11
N GLU A 6 24.06 18.94 20.87
CA GLU A 6 24.07 19.22 22.30
C GLU A 6 24.63 18.03 23.08
N GLY A 7 24.19 16.81 22.77
CA GLY A 7 24.74 15.58 23.35
C GLY A 7 26.22 15.35 23.00
N ALA A 8 26.66 15.73 21.80
CA ALA A 8 28.08 15.68 21.43
C ALA A 8 28.91 16.72 22.23
N ILE A 9 28.42 17.95 22.37
CA ILE A 9 29.10 19.00 23.16
C ILE A 9 29.24 18.56 24.63
N ILE A 10 28.17 18.02 25.22
CA ILE A 10 28.17 17.52 26.61
C ILE A 10 29.15 16.36 26.76
N THR A 11 29.14 15.38 25.85
CA THR A 11 30.05 14.23 25.89
C THR A 11 31.52 14.66 25.79
N THR A 12 31.81 15.70 24.99
CA THR A 12 33.15 16.29 24.89
C THR A 12 33.54 17.02 26.18
N GLN A 13 32.63 17.78 26.79
CA GLN A 13 32.87 18.52 28.03
C GLN A 13 33.09 17.61 29.24
N THR A 14 32.43 16.45 29.30
CA THR A 14 32.58 15.48 30.39
C THR A 14 33.76 14.53 30.18
N GLY A 15 34.49 14.65 29.07
CA GLY A 15 35.62 13.76 28.73
C GLY A 15 35.21 12.37 28.28
N GLY A 16 33.95 12.18 27.88
CA GLY A 16 33.42 10.91 27.38
C GLY A 16 33.79 10.62 25.92
N ASP A 17 33.58 9.37 25.49
CA ASP A 17 33.88 8.95 24.11
C ASP A 17 32.76 9.38 23.15
N LEU A 18 33.03 10.43 22.37
CA LEU A 18 32.19 10.90 21.28
C LEU A 18 31.86 9.81 20.25
N LYS A 19 32.82 8.92 19.95
CA LYS A 19 32.62 7.83 19.00
C LYS A 19 31.56 6.87 19.51
N GLU A 20 31.61 6.55 20.80
CA GLU A 20 30.61 5.67 21.43
C GLU A 20 29.22 6.32 21.45
N TYR A 21 29.14 7.63 21.75
CA TYR A 21 27.88 8.39 21.68
C TYR A 21 27.26 8.36 20.27
N PHE A 22 28.04 8.67 19.23
CA PHE A 22 27.54 8.65 17.85
C PHE A 22 27.15 7.25 17.38
N LEU A 23 27.91 6.22 17.77
CA LEU A 23 27.56 4.82 17.47
C LEU A 23 26.24 4.41 18.15
N ALA A 24 26.04 4.78 19.41
CA ALA A 24 24.81 4.51 20.13
C ALA A 24 23.61 5.23 19.47
N SER A 25 23.75 6.52 19.16
CA SER A 25 22.69 7.30 18.50
C SER A 25 22.38 6.76 17.10
N ALA A 26 23.40 6.41 16.31
CA ALA A 26 23.21 5.79 15.00
C ALA A 26 22.47 4.45 15.10
N LYS A 27 22.79 3.63 16.11
CA LYS A 27 22.11 2.34 16.34
C LYS A 27 20.63 2.53 16.67
N VAL A 28 20.28 3.55 17.47
CA VAL A 28 18.87 3.90 17.76
C VAL A 28 18.15 4.34 16.49
N GLN A 29 18.72 5.29 15.73
CA GLN A 29 18.11 5.76 14.48
C GLN A 29 17.95 4.66 13.42
N LEU A 30 18.92 3.73 13.33
CA LEU A 30 18.82 2.57 12.45
C LEU A 30 17.72 1.61 12.89
N ALA A 31 17.55 1.40 14.20
CA ALA A 31 16.47 0.57 14.74
C ALA A 31 15.10 1.19 14.44
N GLU A 32 14.95 2.50 14.62
CA GLU A 32 13.73 3.24 14.28
C GLU A 32 13.44 3.19 12.79
N LYS A 33 14.42 3.46 11.92
CA LYS A 33 14.26 3.32 10.47
C LYS A 33 13.83 1.91 10.08
N LYS A 34 14.43 0.87 10.68
CA LYS A 34 14.05 -0.52 10.42
C LYS A 34 12.60 -0.79 10.83
N MET A 35 12.15 -0.23 11.94
CA MET A 35 10.76 -0.34 12.37
C MET A 35 9.80 0.36 11.40
N THR A 36 10.11 1.59 10.98
CA THR A 36 9.29 2.33 10.01
C THR A 36 9.19 1.59 8.69
N LEU A 37 10.31 1.09 8.16
CA LEU A 37 10.32 0.29 6.93
C LEU A 37 9.46 -0.98 7.06
N ARG A 38 9.51 -1.67 8.20
CA ARG A 38 8.65 -2.83 8.46
C ARG A 38 7.17 -2.46 8.42
N LYS A 39 6.76 -1.38 9.11
CA LYS A 39 5.37 -0.91 9.11
C LYS A 39 4.90 -0.52 7.71
N THR A 40 5.76 0.12 6.91
CA THR A 40 5.46 0.43 5.51
C THR A 40 5.24 -0.86 4.71
N THR A 41 6.11 -1.86 4.84
CA THR A 41 5.96 -3.15 4.15
C THR A 41 4.69 -3.88 4.58
N GLU A 42 4.36 -3.91 5.87
CA GLU A 42 3.10 -4.49 6.37
C GLU A 42 1.88 -3.79 5.75
N SER A 43 1.91 -2.45 5.67
CA SER A 43 0.83 -1.67 5.06
C SER A 43 0.69 -1.94 3.56
N LEU A 44 1.80 -2.07 2.83
CA LEU A 44 1.81 -2.47 1.41
C LEU A 44 1.26 -3.89 1.23
N GLY A 45 1.53 -4.79 2.17
CA GLY A 45 0.99 -6.15 2.18
C GLY A 45 -0.54 -6.18 2.26
N VAL A 46 -1.12 -5.39 3.18
CA VAL A 46 -2.58 -5.27 3.31
C VAL A 46 -3.21 -4.73 2.02
N ILE A 47 -2.57 -3.78 1.34
CA ILE A 47 -3.06 -3.26 0.05
C ILE A 47 -2.98 -4.30 -1.05
N ALA A 48 -1.91 -5.10 -1.09
CA ALA A 48 -1.78 -6.19 -2.04
C ALA A 48 -2.89 -7.25 -1.85
N GLU A 49 -3.28 -7.52 -0.61
CA GLU A 49 -4.41 -8.42 -0.31
C GLU A 49 -5.74 -7.81 -0.76
N MET A 50 -6.00 -6.54 -0.43
CA MET A 50 -7.21 -5.86 -0.90
C MET A 50 -7.28 -5.79 -2.43
N TYR A 51 -6.13 -5.61 -3.10
CA TYR A 51 -6.02 -5.65 -4.56
C TYR A 51 -6.53 -6.98 -5.11
N THR A 52 -6.06 -8.13 -4.59
CA THR A 52 -6.50 -9.42 -5.12
C THR A 52 -7.99 -9.67 -4.88
N ILE A 53 -8.52 -9.30 -3.71
CA ILE A 53 -9.95 -9.48 -3.40
C ILE A 53 -10.83 -8.57 -4.27
N LEU A 54 -10.52 -7.27 -4.33
CA LEU A 54 -11.37 -6.28 -4.99
C LEU A 54 -11.25 -6.25 -6.51
N LEU A 55 -10.06 -6.50 -7.06
CA LEU A 55 -9.83 -6.41 -8.50
C LEU A 55 -9.82 -7.75 -9.23
N ILE A 56 -9.52 -8.84 -8.54
CA ILE A 56 -9.51 -10.16 -9.16
C ILE A 56 -10.77 -10.91 -8.77
N VAL A 57 -10.96 -11.17 -7.47
CA VAL A 57 -12.05 -12.06 -7.01
C VAL A 57 -13.43 -11.44 -7.24
N PHE A 58 -13.65 -10.19 -6.85
CA PHE A 58 -14.96 -9.54 -7.00
C PHE A 58 -15.44 -9.44 -8.46
N PRO A 59 -14.64 -8.96 -9.43
CA PRO A 59 -15.05 -8.91 -10.83
C PRO A 59 -15.30 -10.30 -11.41
N LEU A 60 -14.50 -11.30 -11.05
CA LEU A 60 -14.72 -12.69 -11.48
C LEU A 60 -16.06 -13.21 -10.99
N MET A 61 -16.36 -13.03 -9.70
CA MET A 61 -17.63 -13.45 -9.10
C MET A 61 -18.81 -12.74 -9.75
N ALA A 62 -18.70 -11.44 -10.01
CA ALA A 62 -19.74 -10.68 -10.69
C ALA A 62 -19.96 -11.20 -12.13
N VAL A 63 -18.90 -11.44 -12.89
CA VAL A 63 -18.96 -12.00 -14.25
C VAL A 63 -19.62 -13.39 -14.25
N ILE A 64 -19.28 -14.26 -13.29
CA ILE A 64 -19.89 -15.60 -13.17
C ILE A 64 -21.39 -15.47 -12.89
N MET A 65 -21.79 -14.62 -11.94
CA MET A 65 -23.20 -14.42 -11.59
C MET A 65 -23.99 -13.84 -12.77
N LEU A 66 -23.45 -12.82 -13.44
CA LEU A 66 -24.08 -12.23 -14.63
C LEU A 66 -24.18 -13.24 -15.78
N SER A 67 -23.17 -14.09 -15.96
CA SER A 67 -23.19 -15.16 -16.97
C SER A 67 -24.30 -16.18 -16.70
N ILE A 68 -24.49 -16.59 -15.45
CA ILE A 68 -25.59 -17.49 -15.06
C ILE A 68 -26.94 -16.82 -15.30
N MET A 69 -27.08 -15.54 -14.94
CA MET A 69 -28.29 -14.76 -15.17
C MET A 69 -28.59 -14.62 -16.66
N ALA A 70 -27.58 -14.38 -17.50
CA ALA A 70 -27.74 -14.19 -18.95
C ALA A 70 -28.35 -15.41 -19.66
N ILE A 71 -28.14 -16.61 -19.10
CA ILE A 71 -28.76 -17.85 -19.61
C ILE A 71 -30.27 -17.87 -19.32
N MET A 72 -30.69 -17.35 -18.16
CA MET A 72 -32.11 -17.33 -17.76
C MET A 72 -32.87 -16.14 -18.34
N SER A 73 -32.24 -14.98 -18.39
CA SER A 73 -32.82 -13.72 -18.85
C SER A 73 -31.69 -12.90 -19.46
N PRO A 74 -31.74 -12.59 -20.77
CA PRO A 74 -30.66 -11.86 -21.44
C PRO A 74 -30.51 -10.41 -20.98
N ASP A 75 -31.60 -9.83 -20.47
CA ASP A 75 -31.66 -8.43 -20.07
C ASP A 75 -31.84 -8.30 -18.55
N LEU A 76 -31.12 -7.34 -17.97
CA LEU A 76 -31.26 -6.92 -16.58
C LEU A 76 -31.54 -5.42 -16.55
N ALA A 77 -32.70 -5.04 -15.99
CA ALA A 77 -33.11 -3.64 -15.85
C ALA A 77 -33.10 -2.83 -17.17
N GLY A 78 -33.40 -3.48 -18.31
CA GLY A 78 -33.40 -2.85 -19.64
C GLY A 78 -32.04 -2.74 -20.31
N PHE A 79 -30.98 -3.29 -19.68
CA PHE A 79 -29.66 -3.42 -20.28
C PHE A 79 -29.37 -4.88 -20.59
N ASP A 80 -28.78 -5.10 -21.77
CA ASP A 80 -28.22 -6.39 -22.14
C ASP A 80 -27.08 -6.76 -21.17
N LEU A 81 -27.13 -7.98 -20.63
CA LEU A 81 -26.16 -8.47 -19.66
C LEU A 81 -24.76 -8.58 -20.24
N ILE A 82 -24.63 -8.85 -21.54
CA ILE A 82 -23.32 -8.87 -22.21
C ILE A 82 -22.71 -7.47 -22.19
N THR A 83 -23.51 -6.44 -22.45
CA THR A 83 -23.08 -5.05 -22.34
C THR A 83 -22.65 -4.68 -20.92
N LEU A 84 -23.39 -5.12 -19.89
CA LEU A 84 -23.03 -4.88 -18.48
C LEU A 84 -21.71 -5.58 -18.10
N MET A 85 -21.51 -6.81 -18.57
CA MET A 85 -20.30 -7.59 -18.33
C MET A 85 -19.07 -6.97 -19.01
N ASN A 86 -19.25 -6.44 -20.22
CA ASN A 86 -18.22 -5.68 -20.93
C ASN A 86 -17.87 -4.38 -20.21
N LEU A 87 -18.86 -3.63 -19.72
CA LEU A 87 -18.64 -2.41 -18.95
C LEU A 87 -17.84 -2.71 -17.66
N LEU A 88 -18.22 -3.76 -16.94
CA LEU A 88 -17.52 -4.19 -15.74
C LEU A 88 -16.06 -4.55 -16.04
N THR A 89 -15.82 -5.32 -17.09
CA THR A 89 -14.47 -5.82 -17.42
C THR A 89 -13.57 -4.73 -18.00
N TYR A 90 -14.08 -3.94 -18.95
CA TYR A 90 -13.26 -2.99 -19.71
C TYR A 90 -13.23 -1.57 -19.12
N VAL A 91 -14.13 -1.24 -18.19
CA VAL A 91 -14.13 0.07 -17.53
C VAL A 91 -13.82 -0.05 -16.05
N LEU A 92 -14.55 -0.90 -15.32
CA LEU A 92 -14.43 -0.97 -13.87
C LEU A 92 -13.09 -1.58 -13.43
N VAL A 93 -12.66 -2.71 -14.00
CA VAL A 93 -11.36 -3.34 -13.67
C VAL A 93 -10.17 -2.38 -13.90
N PRO A 94 -9.99 -1.76 -15.09
CA PRO A 94 -8.85 -0.85 -15.28
C PRO A 94 -8.95 0.42 -14.41
N PHE A 95 -10.16 0.93 -14.16
CA PHE A 95 -10.34 2.08 -13.26
C PHE A 95 -9.82 1.82 -11.86
N PHE A 96 -10.22 0.69 -11.24
CA PHE A 96 -9.73 0.30 -9.93
C PHE A 96 -8.22 -0.04 -9.96
N GLY A 97 -7.70 -0.58 -11.07
CA GLY A 97 -6.27 -0.81 -11.27
C GLY A 97 -5.46 0.48 -11.18
N VAL A 98 -5.90 1.54 -11.88
CA VAL A 98 -5.26 2.87 -11.80
C VAL A 98 -5.38 3.46 -10.41
N LEU A 99 -6.53 3.31 -9.75
CA LEU A 99 -6.76 3.81 -8.40
C LEU A 99 -5.78 3.19 -7.38
N ILE A 100 -5.54 1.88 -7.47
CA ILE A 100 -4.58 1.22 -6.58
C ILE A 100 -3.13 1.63 -6.89
N LEU A 101 -2.77 1.79 -8.16
CA LEU A 101 -1.45 2.33 -8.52
C LEU A 101 -1.22 3.71 -7.90
N PHE A 102 -2.23 4.57 -7.92
CA PHE A 102 -2.17 5.89 -7.29
C PHE A 102 -2.01 5.79 -5.77
N MET A 103 -2.81 4.94 -5.11
CA MET A 103 -2.67 4.70 -3.66
C MET A 103 -1.27 4.20 -3.30
N MET A 104 -0.71 3.30 -4.10
CA MET A 104 0.62 2.76 -3.85
C MET A 104 1.72 3.84 -3.98
N ASP A 105 1.61 4.77 -4.95
CA ASP A 105 2.56 5.90 -5.07
C ASP A 105 2.52 6.83 -3.84
N THR A 106 1.36 7.01 -3.21
CA THR A 106 1.26 7.83 -1.98
C THR A 106 1.87 7.17 -0.75
N MET A 107 1.94 5.84 -0.71
CA MET A 107 2.36 5.08 0.48
C MET A 107 3.81 4.67 0.47
N VAL A 108 4.43 4.54 -0.71
CA VAL A 108 5.87 4.36 -0.82
C VAL A 108 6.53 5.71 -0.52
N PRO A 109 7.24 5.87 0.63
CA PRO A 109 7.90 7.12 0.94
C PRO A 109 8.98 7.36 -0.14
N LYS A 110 8.86 8.47 -0.88
CA LYS A 110 9.88 8.86 -1.86
C LYS A 110 11.21 9.09 -1.11
N ARG A 111 12.26 8.49 -1.65
CA ARG A 111 13.61 8.39 -1.07
C ARG A 111 14.19 9.75 -0.70
#